data_AF-A0A972W6Z0-F1
#
_entry.id   AF-A0A972W6Z0-F1
#
_cell.length_a   1.000
_cell.length_b   1.000
_cell.length_c   1.000
_cell.angle_alpha   90.00
_cell.angle_beta   90.00
_cell.angle_gamma   90.00
#
_symmetry.space_group_name_H-M   'P 1'
#
loop_
_entity.id
_entity.type
_entity.pdbx_description
1 polymer ?
#
loop_
_entity_poly.entity_id
_entity_poly.type
_entity_poly.pdbx_seq_one_letter_code
_entity_poly.pdbx_strand_id
1 'polypeptide(L)'
;MANLSKDGLTRAELWPSSGFRLLDRDDAGRLVVTDDFLRAYLSRPELAPVDEACGAELALYASLVEDPLRPVDASELGLLADPDAQENYGVLLDFRDRLVKAGSVEGCYLSLFGAGDVTLPSLFIDHMAHAIVRNILGDVTDPFQARAAELLFREQTATNEDGAILLGDTEIIGMLAASGGMGNLGRLVSEGGIKPKQVEMDVLQPEKADIYWDRNERFDTVLDLTFARPGLDALCRVLEAWVAHFLDARVTIQPVQQIADERWVWHVGLDKDSSVLLNDLYEGTEVEPDRMARVLSLFRLEFEDPTLMRAEIAGRPVYLALSMSADKKVQLKPQNLLVNLPLARET
;
A
#
# COMPACT_ATOMS: atom_id res chain seq x y z
N MET A 1 20.65 -7.13 7.14
CA MET A 1 21.16 -7.87 8.32
C MET A 1 20.06 -8.81 8.80
N ALA A 2 20.38 -10.06 9.12
CA ALA A 2 19.36 -11.02 9.58
C ALA A 2 19.04 -10.75 11.06
N ASN A 3 17.75 -10.75 11.40
CA ASN A 3 17.27 -10.51 12.76
C ASN A 3 16.86 -11.84 13.42
N LEU A 4 17.13 -11.96 14.72
CA LEU A 4 16.60 -13.06 15.53
C LEU A 4 15.12 -12.77 15.80
N SER A 5 14.22 -13.57 15.24
CA SER A 5 12.78 -13.44 15.49
C SER A 5 12.39 -14.04 16.85
N LYS A 6 11.20 -13.67 17.36
CA LYS A 6 10.72 -14.09 18.69
C LYS A 6 10.58 -15.61 18.87
N ASP A 7 10.53 -16.36 17.79
CA ASP A 7 10.52 -17.83 17.74
C ASP A 7 11.93 -18.45 17.68
N GLY A 8 12.99 -17.63 17.77
CA GLY A 8 14.39 -18.08 17.82
C GLY A 8 15.02 -18.39 16.45
N LEU A 9 14.30 -18.15 15.34
CA LEU A 9 14.85 -18.30 14.00
C LEU A 9 15.57 -17.03 13.54
N THR A 10 16.56 -17.18 12.67
CA THR A 10 17.23 -16.05 12.02
C THR A 10 16.58 -15.84 10.67
N ARG A 11 15.89 -14.72 10.49
CA ARG A 11 15.23 -14.37 9.22
C ARG A 11 15.89 -13.15 8.59
N ALA A 12 15.82 -13.06 7.27
CA ALA A 12 16.15 -11.82 6.57
C ALA A 12 15.27 -10.69 7.13
N GLU A 13 15.83 -9.48 7.16
CA GLU A 13 15.04 -8.31 7.48
C GLU A 13 13.89 -8.14 6.48
N LEU A 14 12.71 -7.86 7.01
CA LEU A 14 11.54 -7.50 6.23
C LEU A 14 11.70 -6.10 5.65
N TRP A 15 11.60 -5.99 4.33
CA TRP A 15 11.63 -4.80 3.50
C TRP A 15 12.71 -3.75 3.82
N PRO A 16 14.00 -4.07 3.57
CA PRO A 16 15.07 -3.10 3.75
C PRO A 16 14.89 -1.82 2.92
N SER A 17 14.24 -1.90 1.75
CA SER A 17 14.00 -0.73 0.87
C SER A 17 12.84 0.16 1.30
N SER A 18 12.06 -0.23 2.32
CA SER A 18 10.95 0.58 2.85
C SER A 18 11.39 1.95 3.38
N GLY A 19 12.69 2.12 3.70
CA GLY A 19 13.21 3.32 4.34
C GLY A 19 12.92 3.39 5.85
N PHE A 20 12.24 2.39 6.40
CA PHE A 20 11.88 2.32 7.82
C PHE A 20 13.09 2.49 8.76
N ARG A 21 14.26 1.95 8.42
CA ARG A 21 15.49 2.09 9.22
C ARG A 21 16.07 3.50 9.26
N LEU A 22 15.67 4.35 8.33
CA LEU A 22 16.11 5.74 8.27
C LEU A 22 15.20 6.63 9.13
N LEU A 23 14.12 6.09 9.68
CA LEU A 23 13.14 6.84 10.47
C LEU A 23 13.33 6.55 11.96
N ASP A 24 13.07 7.56 12.79
CA ASP A 24 12.97 7.39 14.25
C ASP A 24 11.52 7.16 14.67
N ARG A 25 11.31 6.69 15.90
CA ARG A 25 9.96 6.55 16.49
C ARG A 25 9.76 7.56 17.60
N ASP A 26 8.60 8.22 17.61
CA ASP A 26 8.17 9.04 18.75
C ASP A 26 7.56 8.19 19.88
N ASP A 27 7.18 8.84 20.98
CA ASP A 27 6.55 8.18 22.14
C ASP A 27 5.20 7.52 21.82
N ALA A 28 4.54 7.95 20.73
CA ALA A 28 3.30 7.37 20.23
C ALA A 28 3.56 6.23 19.22
N GLY A 29 4.82 5.89 18.93
CA GLY A 29 5.21 4.86 17.99
C GLY A 29 5.12 5.27 16.51
N ARG A 30 4.93 6.57 16.22
CA ARG A 30 4.87 7.12 14.86
C ARG A 30 6.27 7.37 14.32
N LEU A 31 6.39 7.34 13.00
CA LEU A 31 7.65 7.50 12.28
C LEU A 31 8.01 8.97 12.12
N VAL A 32 9.00 9.44 12.88
CA VAL A 32 9.56 10.78 12.79
C VAL A 32 10.48 10.86 11.57
N VAL A 33 10.27 11.91 10.78
CA VAL A 33 11.05 12.18 9.57
C VAL A 33 12.46 12.63 9.97
N THR A 34 13.47 12.00 9.39
CA THR A 34 14.89 12.32 9.63
C THR A 34 15.54 12.85 8.35
N ASP A 35 16.70 13.48 8.50
CA ASP A 35 17.52 13.89 7.37
C ASP A 35 17.90 12.71 6.47
N ASP A 36 18.24 11.55 7.05
CA ASP A 36 18.68 10.37 6.29
C ASP A 36 17.55 9.79 5.44
N PHE A 37 16.32 9.82 5.95
CA PHE A 37 15.14 9.43 5.19
C PHE A 37 14.93 10.35 3.98
N LEU A 38 15.10 11.65 4.15
CA LEU A 38 14.98 12.63 3.05
C LEU A 38 16.13 12.48 2.03
N ARG A 39 17.37 12.25 2.49
CA ARG A 39 18.53 12.00 1.63
C ARG A 39 18.35 10.77 0.75
N ALA A 40 17.63 9.74 1.22
CA ALA A 40 17.37 8.55 0.43
C ALA A 40 16.58 8.85 -0.86
N TYR A 41 15.69 9.84 -0.86
CA TYR A 41 15.02 10.26 -2.09
C TYR A 41 15.98 10.95 -3.07
N LEU A 42 16.92 11.75 -2.58
CA LEU A 42 17.94 12.40 -3.42
C LEU A 42 18.92 11.40 -4.06
N SER A 43 18.99 10.17 -3.55
CA SER A 43 19.81 9.10 -4.14
C SER A 43 19.15 8.42 -5.35
N ARG A 44 17.89 8.77 -5.64
CA ARG A 44 17.13 8.18 -6.75
C ARG A 44 17.65 8.68 -8.10
N PRO A 45 17.75 7.82 -9.13
CA PRO A 45 18.24 8.22 -10.45
C PRO A 45 17.48 9.39 -11.08
N GLU A 46 16.20 9.55 -10.74
CA GLU A 46 15.33 10.62 -11.24
C GLU A 46 15.69 12.01 -10.67
N LEU A 47 16.47 12.05 -9.58
CA LEU A 47 16.89 13.27 -8.89
C LEU A 47 18.41 13.43 -8.86
N ALA A 48 19.15 12.37 -9.10
CA ALA A 48 20.61 12.41 -9.22
C ALA A 48 20.99 13.24 -10.46
N PRO A 49 21.80 14.31 -10.31
CA PRO A 49 22.21 15.13 -11.44
C PRO A 49 22.91 14.29 -12.51
N VAL A 50 22.51 14.49 -13.77
CA VAL A 50 23.17 13.87 -14.93
C VAL A 50 24.49 14.58 -15.24
N ASP A 51 25.34 13.98 -16.09
CA ASP A 51 26.63 14.55 -16.46
C ASP A 51 26.49 15.94 -17.14
N GLU A 52 25.36 16.18 -17.81
CA GLU A 52 25.02 17.46 -18.45
C GLU A 52 24.30 18.46 -17.53
N ALA A 53 24.12 18.15 -16.25
CA ALA A 53 23.39 19.00 -15.29
C ALA A 53 24.02 20.40 -15.18
N CYS A 54 23.16 21.41 -15.08
CA CYS A 54 23.61 22.80 -14.99
C CYS A 54 24.22 23.11 -13.61
N GLY A 55 25.06 24.15 -13.52
CA GLY A 55 25.70 24.52 -12.25
C GLY A 55 24.72 24.85 -11.12
N ALA A 56 23.50 25.34 -11.45
CA ALA A 56 22.45 25.60 -10.48
C ALA A 56 21.88 24.30 -9.90
N GLU A 57 21.67 23.27 -10.73
CA GLU A 57 21.20 21.97 -10.30
C GLU A 57 22.21 21.25 -9.41
N LEU A 58 23.50 21.25 -9.81
CA LEU A 58 24.57 20.68 -9.00
C LEU A 58 24.70 21.37 -7.63
N ALA A 59 24.54 22.70 -7.60
CA ALA A 59 24.56 23.47 -6.36
C ALA A 59 23.34 23.16 -5.48
N LEU A 60 22.14 23.08 -6.06
CA LEU A 60 20.92 22.72 -5.36
C LEU A 60 21.04 21.32 -4.75
N TYR A 61 21.45 20.33 -5.56
CA TYR A 61 21.65 18.95 -5.11
C TYR A 61 22.65 18.86 -3.95
N ALA A 62 23.82 19.48 -4.11
CA ALA A 62 24.83 19.47 -3.04
C ALA A 62 24.31 20.10 -1.74
N SER A 63 23.56 21.21 -1.84
CA SER A 63 22.97 21.87 -0.68
C SER A 63 21.92 21.01 0.03
N LEU A 64 21.09 20.28 -0.73
CA LEU A 64 20.05 19.39 -0.20
C LEU A 64 20.63 18.09 0.38
N VAL A 65 21.75 17.61 -0.15
CA VAL A 65 22.47 16.47 0.43
C VAL A 65 23.06 16.85 1.79
N GLU A 66 23.62 18.05 1.91
CA GLU A 66 24.16 18.57 3.16
C GLU A 66 23.05 18.83 4.19
N ASP A 67 22.05 19.62 3.82
CA ASP A 67 20.89 19.98 4.65
C ASP A 67 19.57 19.69 3.91
N PRO A 68 18.99 18.47 4.08
CA PRO A 68 17.76 18.07 3.40
C PRO A 68 16.55 18.90 3.78
N LEU A 69 16.55 19.48 4.99
CA LEU A 69 15.47 20.29 5.53
C LEU A 69 15.52 21.76 5.09
N ARG A 70 16.59 22.15 4.38
CA ARG A 70 16.77 23.52 3.91
C ARG A 70 15.59 23.97 3.04
N PRO A 71 14.95 25.12 3.33
CA PRO A 71 13.93 25.67 2.46
C PRO A 71 14.52 26.06 1.10
N VAL A 72 13.79 25.76 0.04
CA VAL A 72 14.16 26.06 -1.36
C VAL A 72 13.08 26.94 -1.97
N ASP A 73 13.45 28.13 -2.43
CA ASP A 73 12.51 29.06 -3.02
C ASP A 73 12.21 28.70 -4.49
N ALA A 74 11.01 29.03 -4.96
CA ALA A 74 10.63 28.82 -6.36
C ALA A 74 11.56 29.53 -7.36
N SER A 75 12.20 30.63 -6.95
CA SER A 75 13.20 31.31 -7.78
C SER A 75 14.48 30.48 -7.97
N GLU A 76 14.85 29.65 -7.00
CA GLU A 76 16.01 28.77 -7.09
C GLU A 76 15.73 27.59 -8.03
N LEU A 77 14.53 27.00 -7.93
CA LEU A 77 14.06 26.01 -8.89
C LEU A 77 14.02 26.55 -10.32
N GLY A 78 13.57 27.80 -10.50
CA GLY A 78 13.53 28.46 -11.81
C GLY A 78 14.90 28.68 -12.47
N LEU A 79 16.02 28.46 -11.76
CA LEU A 79 17.37 28.55 -12.32
C LEU A 79 17.84 27.24 -12.97
N LEU A 80 17.16 26.12 -12.73
CA LEU A 80 17.51 24.85 -13.36
C LEU A 80 17.22 24.96 -14.88
N ALA A 81 18.16 24.52 -15.70
CA ALA A 81 18.04 24.65 -17.15
C ALA A 81 17.10 23.58 -17.76
N ASP A 82 17.01 22.42 -17.10
CA ASP A 82 16.18 21.29 -17.54
C ASP A 82 14.76 21.37 -16.91
N PRO A 83 13.70 21.50 -17.72
CA PRO A 83 12.32 21.49 -17.24
C PRO A 83 11.94 20.21 -16.49
N ASP A 84 12.48 19.05 -16.88
CA ASP A 84 12.15 17.78 -16.22
C ASP A 84 12.76 17.74 -14.81
N ALA A 85 14.00 18.23 -14.66
CA ALA A 85 14.61 18.40 -13.36
C ALA A 85 13.82 19.39 -12.49
N GLN A 86 13.39 20.54 -13.05
CA GLN A 86 12.55 21.50 -12.32
C GLN A 86 11.28 20.86 -11.76
N GLU A 87 10.59 20.05 -12.57
CA GLU A 87 9.37 19.34 -12.16
C GLU A 87 9.69 18.31 -11.07
N ASN A 88 10.70 17.47 -11.26
CA ASN A 88 11.08 16.42 -10.30
C ASN A 88 11.46 17.00 -8.93
N TYR A 89 12.30 18.03 -8.90
CA TYR A 89 12.64 18.72 -7.65
C TYR A 89 11.42 19.40 -7.04
N GLY A 90 10.57 20.04 -7.84
CA GLY A 90 9.34 20.67 -7.36
C GLY A 90 8.42 19.67 -6.64
N VAL A 91 8.21 18.50 -7.23
CA VAL A 91 7.40 17.43 -6.64
C VAL A 91 8.04 16.89 -5.35
N LEU A 92 9.35 16.64 -5.34
CA LEU A 92 10.06 16.18 -4.15
C LEU A 92 9.97 17.19 -3.00
N LEU A 93 10.16 18.47 -3.30
CA LEU A 93 10.16 19.53 -2.29
C LEU A 93 8.76 19.74 -1.71
N ASP A 94 7.69 19.68 -2.52
CA ASP A 94 6.31 19.70 -2.02
C ASP A 94 6.05 18.50 -1.08
N PHE A 95 6.53 17.31 -1.45
CA PHE A 95 6.43 16.13 -0.60
C PHE A 95 7.19 16.29 0.73
N ARG A 96 8.45 16.73 0.66
CA ARG A 96 9.29 17.00 1.83
C ARG A 96 8.63 18.00 2.77
N ASP A 97 8.14 19.12 2.23
CA ASP A 97 7.58 20.20 3.04
C ASP A 97 6.32 19.74 3.77
N ARG A 98 5.51 18.85 3.16
CA ARG A 98 4.38 18.19 3.82
C ARG A 98 4.81 17.26 4.94
N LEU A 99 5.83 16.44 4.71
CA LEU A 99 6.41 15.55 5.73
C LEU A 99 6.92 16.34 6.92
N VAL A 100 7.70 17.40 6.68
CA VAL A 100 8.26 18.27 7.71
C VAL A 100 7.15 18.98 8.48
N LYS A 101 6.15 19.52 7.79
CA LYS A 101 5.00 20.18 8.43
C LYS A 101 4.20 19.22 9.32
N ALA A 102 4.05 17.97 8.91
CA ALA A 102 3.31 16.96 9.67
C ALA A 102 4.12 16.38 10.85
N GLY A 103 5.45 16.47 10.82
CA GLY A 103 6.37 15.96 11.84
C GLY A 103 6.49 14.43 11.92
N SER A 104 5.63 13.70 11.21
CA SER A 104 5.66 12.23 11.11
C SER A 104 5.10 11.76 9.76
N VAL A 105 5.51 10.56 9.35
CA VAL A 105 4.99 9.92 8.13
C VAL A 105 3.49 9.64 8.26
N GLU A 106 3.04 9.12 9.40
CA GLU A 106 1.62 8.90 9.70
C GLU A 106 0.81 10.20 9.66
N GLY A 107 1.33 11.27 10.26
CA GLY A 107 0.68 12.59 10.24
C GLY A 107 0.55 13.13 8.82
N CYS A 108 1.60 12.98 8.00
CA CYS A 108 1.58 13.39 6.60
C CYS A 108 0.54 12.58 5.82
N TYR A 109 0.56 11.25 5.97
CA TYR A 109 -0.38 10.34 5.33
C TYR A 109 -1.83 10.69 5.64
N LEU A 110 -2.18 10.90 6.93
CA LEU A 110 -3.54 11.31 7.32
C LEU A 110 -3.93 12.68 6.73
N SER A 111 -3.02 13.64 6.75
CA SER A 111 -3.30 15.01 6.28
C SER A 111 -3.68 15.08 4.81
N LEU A 112 -3.21 14.14 3.98
CA LEU A 112 -3.55 14.08 2.56
C LEU A 112 -5.02 13.79 2.31
N PHE A 113 -5.65 12.96 3.14
CA PHE A 113 -7.02 12.51 2.93
C PHE A 113 -8.06 13.38 3.68
N GLY A 114 -7.63 14.22 4.61
CA GLY A 114 -8.49 15.21 5.26
C GLY A 114 -8.76 16.47 4.41
N ALA A 115 -7.89 16.79 3.44
CA ALA A 115 -7.93 18.05 2.68
C ALA A 115 -8.78 18.00 1.40
N GLY A 116 -9.39 16.85 1.06
CA GLY A 116 -10.31 16.70 -0.07
C GLY A 116 -9.65 16.55 -1.45
N ASP A 117 -8.44 17.07 -1.66
CA ASP A 117 -7.67 16.91 -2.91
C ASP A 117 -6.27 16.34 -2.63
N VAL A 118 -6.04 15.11 -3.09
CA VAL A 118 -4.73 14.47 -3.02
C VAL A 118 -3.92 14.87 -4.27
N THR A 119 -3.05 15.87 -4.12
CA THR A 119 -2.19 16.38 -5.22
C THR A 119 -0.88 15.62 -5.36
N LEU A 120 -0.55 14.77 -4.39
CA LEU A 120 0.70 14.05 -4.34
C LEU A 120 0.66 12.80 -5.25
N PRO A 121 1.71 12.51 -6.04
CA PRO A 121 1.78 11.28 -6.83
C PRO A 121 1.62 10.02 -5.97
N SER A 122 0.97 8.98 -6.53
CA SER A 122 0.69 7.73 -5.81
C SER A 122 1.93 7.05 -5.27
N LEU A 123 3.07 7.14 -5.98
CA LEU A 123 4.35 6.57 -5.55
C LEU A 123 4.75 7.01 -4.13
N PHE A 124 4.55 8.28 -3.76
CA PHE A 124 4.88 8.75 -2.42
C PHE A 124 3.88 8.25 -1.39
N ILE A 125 2.59 8.15 -1.75
CA ILE A 125 1.55 7.61 -0.89
C ILE A 125 1.83 6.13 -0.60
N ASP A 126 2.17 5.36 -1.63
CA ASP A 126 2.52 3.95 -1.54
C ASP A 126 3.79 3.79 -0.69
N HIS A 127 4.81 4.63 -0.88
CA HIS A 127 6.02 4.56 -0.07
C HIS A 127 5.77 4.91 1.41
N MET A 128 4.94 5.92 1.71
CA MET A 128 4.52 6.20 3.08
C MET A 128 3.78 5.00 3.68
N ALA A 129 2.81 4.44 2.96
CA ALA A 129 2.07 3.26 3.40
C ALA A 129 3.00 2.07 3.65
N HIS A 130 4.02 1.87 2.81
CA HIS A 130 5.05 0.83 2.96
C HIS A 130 5.86 1.02 4.25
N ALA A 131 6.35 2.24 4.52
CA ALA A 131 7.09 2.53 5.75
C ALA A 131 6.22 2.34 7.01
N ILE A 132 4.97 2.80 6.96
CA ILE A 132 4.03 2.70 8.08
C ILE A 132 3.65 1.23 8.33
N VAL A 133 3.29 0.46 7.30
CA VAL A 133 2.93 -0.95 7.51
C VAL A 133 4.14 -1.78 7.94
N ARG A 134 5.35 -1.43 7.49
CA ARG A 134 6.59 -2.03 8.03
C ARG A 134 6.74 -1.77 9.53
N ASN A 135 6.44 -0.55 9.98
CA ASN A 135 6.45 -0.16 11.38
C ASN A 135 5.44 -1.00 12.20
N ILE A 136 4.21 -1.09 11.70
CA ILE A 136 3.09 -1.84 12.31
C ILE A 136 3.41 -3.32 12.45
N LEU A 137 3.98 -3.93 11.40
CA LEU A 137 4.31 -5.34 11.38
C LEU A 137 5.42 -5.71 12.38
N GLY A 138 6.27 -4.77 12.77
CA GLY A 138 7.28 -5.00 13.82
C GLY A 138 8.12 -6.27 13.59
N ASP A 139 8.00 -7.22 14.52
CA ASP A 139 8.68 -8.53 14.49
C ASP A 139 7.77 -9.66 13.99
N VAL A 140 6.85 -9.37 13.06
CA VAL A 140 5.95 -10.38 12.49
C VAL A 140 6.73 -11.61 12.00
N THR A 141 6.23 -12.79 12.36
CA THR A 141 6.82 -14.08 11.97
C THR A 141 5.95 -14.83 10.97
N ASP A 142 4.74 -14.33 10.71
CA ASP A 142 3.80 -14.92 9.76
C ASP A 142 4.05 -14.35 8.35
N PRO A 143 4.55 -15.17 7.41
CA PRO A 143 4.80 -14.73 6.04
C PRO A 143 3.51 -14.34 5.29
N PHE A 144 2.34 -14.88 5.67
CA PHE A 144 1.08 -14.47 5.06
C PHE A 144 0.71 -13.04 5.43
N GLN A 145 0.97 -12.61 6.67
CA GLN A 145 0.73 -11.22 7.08
C GLN A 145 1.67 -10.25 6.38
N ALA A 146 2.95 -10.61 6.25
CA ALA A 146 3.90 -9.80 5.50
C ALA A 146 3.49 -9.69 4.02
N ARG A 147 3.15 -10.81 3.35
CA ARG A 147 2.66 -10.78 1.97
C ARG A 147 1.35 -10.03 1.81
N ALA A 148 0.39 -10.20 2.72
CA ALA A 148 -0.89 -9.50 2.70
C ALA A 148 -0.72 -7.99 2.88
N ALA A 149 0.26 -7.57 3.68
CA ALA A 149 0.57 -6.16 3.88
C ALA A 149 1.11 -5.46 2.63
N GLU A 150 1.65 -6.19 1.65
CA GLU A 150 2.04 -5.61 0.36
C GLU A 150 0.86 -5.04 -0.42
N LEU A 151 -0.36 -5.52 -0.19
CA LEU A 151 -1.56 -4.97 -0.84
C LEU A 151 -1.80 -3.50 -0.47
N LEU A 152 -1.29 -3.04 0.68
CA LEU A 152 -1.49 -1.66 1.15
C LEU A 152 -0.66 -0.63 0.37
N PHE A 153 0.35 -1.08 -0.38
CA PHE A 153 1.26 -0.19 -1.12
C PHE A 153 1.63 -0.70 -2.53
N ARG A 154 1.12 -1.85 -2.97
CA ARG A 154 1.36 -2.38 -4.32
C ARG A 154 0.07 -2.81 -4.99
N GLU A 155 -0.09 -2.43 -6.25
CA GLU A 155 -1.19 -2.89 -7.08
C GLU A 155 -1.03 -4.37 -7.43
N GLN A 156 -2.12 -5.13 -7.31
CA GLN A 156 -2.15 -6.56 -7.63
C GLN A 156 -2.94 -6.83 -8.92
N THR A 157 -2.62 -7.91 -9.61
CA THR A 157 -3.45 -8.50 -10.65
C THR A 157 -4.16 -9.73 -10.09
N ALA A 158 -5.50 -9.72 -10.18
CA ALA A 158 -6.34 -10.81 -9.74
C ALA A 158 -6.50 -11.88 -10.82
N THR A 159 -6.40 -13.14 -10.41
CA THR A 159 -6.74 -14.31 -11.20
C THR A 159 -7.84 -15.07 -10.47
N ASN A 160 -9.00 -15.15 -11.13
CA ASN A 160 -10.18 -15.85 -10.62
C ASN A 160 -10.44 -17.06 -11.52
N GLU A 161 -10.14 -18.26 -11.02
CA GLU A 161 -10.34 -19.54 -11.73
C GLU A 161 -10.92 -20.57 -10.75
N ASP A 162 -12.01 -21.24 -11.14
CA ASP A 162 -12.66 -22.31 -10.35
C ASP A 162 -12.94 -21.96 -8.87
N GLY A 163 -13.25 -20.68 -8.60
CA GLY A 163 -13.52 -20.18 -7.24
C GLY A 163 -12.28 -19.83 -6.43
N ALA A 164 -11.07 -20.04 -6.96
CA ALA A 164 -9.84 -19.55 -6.38
C ALA A 164 -9.66 -18.06 -6.71
N ILE A 165 -9.19 -17.29 -5.73
CA ILE A 165 -8.90 -15.85 -5.86
C ILE A 165 -7.43 -15.62 -5.55
N LEU A 166 -6.64 -15.45 -6.60
CA LEU A 166 -5.18 -15.34 -6.50
C LEU A 166 -4.73 -13.93 -6.84
N LEU A 167 -3.90 -13.33 -5.98
CA LEU A 167 -3.33 -12.00 -6.20
C LEU A 167 -1.81 -12.09 -6.35
N GLY A 168 -1.31 -11.65 -7.51
CA GLY A 168 0.10 -11.45 -7.76
C GLY A 168 0.41 -9.98 -8.05
N ASP A 169 1.65 -9.56 -7.81
CA ASP A 169 2.04 -8.18 -8.04
C ASP A 169 1.92 -7.77 -9.53
N THR A 170 1.26 -6.65 -9.82
CA THR A 170 1.05 -6.21 -11.21
C THR A 170 2.38 -5.96 -11.94
N GLU A 171 3.34 -5.30 -11.29
CA GLU A 171 4.60 -4.90 -11.92
C GLU A 171 5.44 -6.14 -12.26
N ILE A 172 5.54 -7.08 -11.31
CA ILE A 172 6.28 -8.33 -11.51
C ILE A 172 5.63 -9.20 -12.59
N ILE A 173 4.30 -9.33 -12.60
CA ILE A 173 3.59 -10.06 -13.66
C ILE A 173 3.87 -9.41 -15.03
N GLY A 174 3.80 -8.08 -15.12
CA GLY A 174 4.10 -7.33 -16.34
C GLY A 174 5.53 -7.57 -16.82
N MET A 175 6.51 -7.52 -15.91
CA MET A 175 7.91 -7.78 -16.20
C MET A 175 8.16 -9.22 -16.69
N LEU A 176 7.56 -10.21 -16.05
CA LEU A 176 7.67 -11.62 -16.44
C LEU A 176 7.01 -11.90 -17.79
N ALA A 177 5.87 -11.26 -18.07
CA ALA A 177 5.18 -11.35 -19.35
C ALA A 177 6.01 -10.71 -20.48
N ALA A 178 6.58 -9.51 -20.25
CA ALA A 178 7.41 -8.81 -21.23
C ALA A 178 8.75 -9.53 -21.52
N SER A 179 9.29 -10.22 -20.52
CA SER A 179 10.54 -10.99 -20.64
C SER A 179 10.31 -12.45 -21.06
N GLY A 180 9.06 -12.88 -21.28
CA GLY A 180 8.69 -14.25 -21.66
C GLY A 180 9.19 -15.32 -20.68
N GLY A 181 9.44 -14.95 -19.42
CA GLY A 181 10.08 -15.81 -18.41
C GLY A 181 11.56 -16.12 -18.67
N MET A 182 12.25 -15.38 -19.55
CA MET A 182 13.65 -15.66 -19.94
C MET A 182 14.55 -14.41 -20.03
N GLY A 183 14.15 -13.27 -19.45
CA GLY A 183 14.92 -12.02 -19.55
C GLY A 183 14.99 -11.46 -20.98
N ASN A 184 16.13 -10.86 -21.36
CA ASN A 184 16.32 -10.17 -22.66
C ASN A 184 16.10 -11.05 -23.92
N LEU A 185 16.08 -12.38 -23.80
CA LEU A 185 15.85 -13.30 -24.92
C LEU A 185 14.36 -13.56 -25.21
N GLY A 186 13.46 -13.41 -24.22
CA GLY A 186 12.03 -13.61 -24.44
C GLY A 186 11.39 -12.48 -25.25
N ARG A 187 11.97 -11.26 -25.18
CA ARG A 187 11.53 -10.09 -25.96
C ARG A 187 11.64 -10.29 -27.48
N LEU A 188 12.56 -11.16 -27.94
CA LEU A 188 12.71 -11.53 -29.35
C LEU A 188 11.74 -12.65 -29.79
N VAL A 189 11.18 -13.40 -28.84
CA VAL A 189 10.26 -14.53 -29.12
C VAL A 189 8.81 -14.05 -29.25
N SER A 190 8.41 -12.99 -28.54
CA SER A 190 7.07 -12.40 -28.64
C SER A 190 6.77 -11.80 -30.03
N GLU A 191 7.79 -11.36 -30.77
CA GLU A 191 7.65 -10.86 -32.16
C GLU A 191 7.33 -11.99 -33.17
N GLY A 192 7.47 -13.27 -32.76
CA GLY A 192 7.24 -14.45 -33.60
C GLY A 192 5.84 -15.08 -33.53
N GLY A 193 4.87 -14.46 -32.85
CA GLY A 193 3.48 -14.95 -32.79
C GLY A 193 3.25 -16.18 -31.91
N ILE A 194 4.19 -16.52 -31.03
CA ILE A 194 4.03 -17.59 -30.04
C ILE A 194 3.29 -17.03 -28.83
N LYS A 195 2.22 -17.71 -28.38
CA LYS A 195 1.45 -17.32 -27.18
C LYS A 195 2.42 -17.13 -26.00
N PRO A 196 2.35 -16.00 -25.27
CA PRO A 196 3.19 -15.79 -24.10
C PRO A 196 3.00 -16.95 -23.12
N LYS A 197 4.12 -17.50 -22.65
CA LYS A 197 4.12 -18.59 -21.67
C LYS A 197 3.45 -18.09 -20.39
N GLN A 198 2.62 -18.93 -19.77
CA GLN A 198 1.92 -18.61 -18.53
C GLN A 198 2.97 -18.20 -17.48
N VAL A 199 2.78 -17.03 -16.85
CA VAL A 199 3.68 -16.54 -15.82
C VAL A 199 3.51 -17.43 -14.59
N GLU A 200 4.46 -18.31 -14.33
CA GLU A 200 4.48 -19.16 -13.14
C GLU A 200 5.08 -18.37 -11.97
N MET A 201 4.21 -17.87 -11.08
CA MET A 201 4.61 -17.33 -9.78
C MET A 201 4.27 -18.35 -8.69
N ASP A 202 5.04 -18.35 -7.62
CA ASP A 202 4.84 -19.28 -6.51
C ASP A 202 3.68 -18.82 -5.62
N VAL A 203 2.59 -19.59 -5.60
CA VAL A 203 1.49 -19.38 -4.65
C VAL A 203 1.98 -19.73 -3.24
N LEU A 204 1.78 -18.80 -2.30
CA LEU A 204 2.19 -18.98 -0.92
C LEU A 204 1.31 -20.06 -0.26
N GLN A 205 1.91 -21.23 0.00
CA GLN A 205 1.25 -22.37 0.65
C GLN A 205 1.78 -22.52 2.08
N PRO A 206 0.95 -22.94 3.06
CA PRO A 206 1.34 -23.03 4.47
C PRO A 206 2.65 -23.79 4.70
N GLU A 207 2.88 -24.88 3.96
CA GLU A 207 4.03 -25.76 4.11
C GLU A 207 5.33 -25.16 3.55
N LYS A 208 5.23 -24.12 2.71
CA LYS A 208 6.36 -23.47 2.04
C LYS A 208 6.36 -21.96 2.21
N ALA A 209 5.59 -21.42 3.16
CA ALA A 209 5.39 -19.98 3.25
C ALA A 209 6.67 -19.22 3.66
N ASP A 210 7.61 -19.89 4.32
CA ASP A 210 8.89 -19.29 4.71
C ASP A 210 9.76 -18.83 3.52
N ILE A 211 9.50 -19.31 2.28
CA ILE A 211 10.19 -18.81 1.08
C ILE A 211 10.03 -17.29 0.89
N TYR A 212 8.97 -16.72 1.48
CA TYR A 212 8.71 -15.29 1.46
C TYR A 212 9.88 -14.50 2.05
N TRP A 213 10.46 -14.94 3.17
CA TRP A 213 11.49 -14.18 3.88
C TRP A 213 12.74 -13.97 3.04
N ASP A 214 13.18 -14.98 2.30
CA ASP A 214 14.35 -14.88 1.40
C ASP A 214 14.07 -14.03 0.14
N ARG A 215 12.79 -13.78 -0.16
CA ARG A 215 12.30 -13.12 -1.37
C ARG A 215 11.50 -11.85 -1.09
N ASN A 216 11.55 -11.32 0.14
CA ASN A 216 10.61 -10.27 0.58
C ASN A 216 10.71 -8.94 -0.18
N GLU A 217 11.77 -8.73 -0.97
CA GLU A 217 11.96 -7.57 -1.86
C GLU A 217 11.66 -7.86 -3.35
N ARG A 218 11.31 -9.12 -3.68
CA ARG A 218 11.09 -9.55 -5.07
C ARG A 218 9.64 -9.45 -5.51
N PHE A 219 8.70 -9.40 -4.56
CA PHE A 219 7.26 -9.34 -4.80
C PHE A 219 6.74 -10.44 -5.75
N ASP A 220 7.43 -11.59 -5.76
CA ASP A 220 7.26 -12.64 -6.77
C ASP A 220 6.46 -13.85 -6.25
N THR A 221 5.72 -13.66 -5.16
CA THR A 221 4.84 -14.67 -4.55
C THR A 221 3.37 -14.27 -4.71
N VAL A 222 2.50 -15.26 -4.87
CA VAL A 222 1.04 -15.06 -5.05
C VAL A 222 0.32 -15.33 -3.74
N LEU A 223 -0.59 -14.43 -3.37
CA LEU A 223 -1.45 -14.56 -2.20
C LEU A 223 -2.81 -15.15 -2.60
N ASP A 224 -3.22 -16.21 -1.92
CA ASP A 224 -4.55 -16.82 -2.08
C ASP A 224 -5.53 -16.18 -1.09
N LEU A 225 -6.48 -15.40 -1.61
CA LEU A 225 -7.57 -14.75 -0.87
C LEU A 225 -8.88 -15.55 -0.91
N THR A 226 -8.86 -16.80 -1.38
CA THR A 226 -10.05 -17.65 -1.37
C THR A 226 -10.58 -17.79 0.06
N PHE A 227 -11.90 -17.83 0.22
CA PHE A 227 -12.53 -17.94 1.54
C PHE A 227 -11.99 -19.15 2.32
N ALA A 228 -11.72 -18.95 3.62
CA ALA A 228 -11.10 -19.92 4.53
C ALA A 228 -9.64 -20.32 4.18
N ARG A 229 -8.95 -19.57 3.33
CA ARG A 229 -7.50 -19.69 3.14
C ARG A 229 -6.73 -18.70 4.02
N PRO A 230 -5.47 -19.01 4.40
CA PRO A 230 -4.70 -18.19 5.34
C PRO A 230 -4.45 -16.75 4.87
N GLY A 231 -4.35 -16.52 3.55
CA GLY A 231 -4.09 -15.18 3.02
C GLY A 231 -5.20 -14.18 3.35
N LEU A 232 -6.45 -14.63 3.37
CA LEU A 232 -7.59 -13.77 3.68
C LEU A 232 -7.65 -13.40 5.18
N ASP A 233 -7.37 -14.37 6.06
CA ASP A 233 -7.28 -14.12 7.51
C ASP A 233 -6.10 -13.20 7.84
N ALA A 234 -4.95 -13.40 7.18
CA ALA A 234 -3.77 -12.56 7.32
C ALA A 234 -4.05 -11.11 6.90
N LEU A 235 -4.76 -10.91 5.78
CA LEU A 235 -5.19 -9.56 5.37
C LEU A 235 -6.08 -8.90 6.44
N CYS A 236 -7.01 -9.65 7.04
CA CYS A 236 -7.83 -9.13 8.14
C CYS A 236 -6.96 -8.64 9.31
N ARG A 237 -5.97 -9.43 9.74
CA ARG A 237 -5.05 -9.04 10.84
C ARG A 237 -4.25 -7.79 10.51
N VAL A 238 -3.78 -7.65 9.27
CA VAL A 238 -3.06 -6.45 8.82
C VAL A 238 -3.97 -5.22 8.86
N LEU A 239 -5.20 -5.32 8.36
CA LEU A 239 -6.14 -4.20 8.34
C LEU A 239 -6.58 -3.79 9.76
N GLU A 240 -6.74 -4.75 10.68
CA GLU A 240 -6.99 -4.45 12.10
C GLU A 240 -5.81 -3.70 12.73
N ALA A 241 -4.58 -4.17 12.50
CA ALA A 241 -3.38 -3.52 13.01
C ALA A 241 -3.21 -2.11 12.42
N TRP A 242 -3.57 -1.91 11.16
CA TRP A 242 -3.63 -0.60 10.52
C TRP A 242 -4.61 0.34 11.20
N VAL A 243 -5.85 -0.10 11.46
CA VAL A 243 -6.86 0.68 12.17
C VAL A 243 -6.41 1.02 13.59
N ALA A 244 -5.87 0.03 14.32
CA ALA A 244 -5.38 0.23 15.68
C ALA A 244 -4.23 1.24 15.75
N HIS A 245 -3.28 1.19 14.81
CA HIS A 245 -2.13 2.10 14.78
C HIS A 245 -2.52 3.56 14.59
N PHE A 246 -3.47 3.83 13.69
CA PHE A 246 -3.86 5.20 13.37
C PHE A 246 -4.92 5.77 14.30
N LEU A 247 -5.90 4.96 14.68
CA LEU A 247 -7.12 5.42 15.33
C LEU A 247 -7.19 5.06 16.82
N ASP A 248 -6.21 4.32 17.34
CA ASP A 248 -6.23 3.72 18.69
C ASP A 248 -7.53 2.94 18.96
N ALA A 249 -8.14 2.43 17.88
CA ALA A 249 -9.40 1.71 17.89
C ALA A 249 -9.16 0.24 17.62
N ARG A 250 -9.56 -0.62 18.55
CA ARG A 250 -9.52 -2.07 18.33
C ARG A 250 -10.78 -2.52 17.61
N VAL A 251 -10.57 -3.20 16.49
CA VAL A 251 -11.62 -3.76 15.66
C VAL A 251 -11.32 -5.22 15.37
N THR A 252 -12.36 -6.01 15.17
CA THR A 252 -12.27 -7.37 14.66
C THR A 252 -12.85 -7.42 13.25
N ILE A 253 -12.06 -7.88 12.29
CA ILE A 253 -12.42 -8.06 10.89
C ILE A 253 -12.46 -9.57 10.60
N GLN A 254 -13.60 -10.04 10.10
CA GLN A 254 -13.81 -11.44 9.71
C GLN A 254 -14.27 -11.54 8.26
N PRO A 255 -13.72 -12.46 7.46
CA PRO A 255 -14.23 -12.71 6.12
C PRO A 255 -15.63 -13.32 6.19
N VAL A 256 -16.51 -12.94 5.26
CA VAL A 256 -17.86 -13.49 5.10
C VAL A 256 -18.11 -13.84 3.64
N GLN A 257 -18.90 -14.89 3.37
CA GLN A 257 -19.25 -15.27 1.99
C GLN A 257 -20.35 -14.39 1.40
N GLN A 258 -21.25 -13.91 2.25
CA GLN A 258 -22.39 -13.09 1.86
C GLN A 258 -22.75 -12.13 3.00
N ILE A 259 -23.35 -11.00 2.64
CA ILE A 259 -23.93 -10.05 3.58
C ILE A 259 -25.44 -10.20 3.50
N ALA A 260 -26.04 -10.65 4.61
CA ALA A 260 -27.49 -10.76 4.78
C ALA A 260 -27.88 -10.05 6.07
N ASP A 261 -28.02 -8.73 6.01
CA ASP A 261 -28.44 -7.88 7.12
C ASP A 261 -29.52 -6.90 6.66
N GLU A 262 -30.76 -7.14 7.11
CA GLU A 262 -31.91 -6.26 6.86
C GLU A 262 -31.75 -4.87 7.50
N ARG A 263 -30.80 -4.73 8.42
CA ARG A 263 -30.48 -3.49 9.13
C ARG A 263 -29.06 -3.04 8.80
N TRP A 264 -28.63 -3.20 7.56
CA TRP A 264 -27.36 -2.65 7.09
C TRP A 264 -27.33 -1.13 7.27
N VAL A 265 -26.40 -0.63 8.07
CA VAL A 265 -26.29 0.80 8.43
C VAL A 265 -25.01 1.47 7.97
N TRP A 266 -23.96 0.72 7.68
CA TRP A 266 -22.66 1.27 7.31
C TRP A 266 -21.82 0.29 6.51
N HIS A 267 -20.99 0.84 5.62
CA HIS A 267 -20.03 0.08 4.83
C HIS A 267 -18.80 0.91 4.48
N VAL A 268 -17.72 0.21 4.11
CA VAL A 268 -16.49 0.82 3.59
C VAL A 268 -15.95 -0.05 2.47
N GLY A 269 -15.83 0.51 1.27
CA GLY A 269 -15.06 -0.13 0.18
C GLY A 269 -13.57 -0.06 0.46
N LEU A 270 -12.85 -1.16 0.27
CA LEU A 270 -11.39 -1.22 0.42
C LEU A 270 -10.66 -0.80 -0.86
N ASP A 271 -11.38 -0.49 -1.93
CA ASP A 271 -10.87 0.00 -3.21
C ASP A 271 -11.94 0.89 -3.89
N LYS A 272 -11.59 1.49 -5.03
CA LYS A 272 -12.51 2.40 -5.74
C LYS A 272 -13.78 1.68 -6.22
N ASP A 273 -13.66 0.48 -6.78
CA ASP A 273 -14.77 -0.26 -7.36
C ASP A 273 -15.73 -0.77 -6.28
N SER A 274 -15.21 -1.29 -5.16
CA SER A 274 -16.03 -1.69 -4.02
C SER A 274 -16.72 -0.51 -3.34
N SER A 275 -16.07 0.66 -3.22
CA SER A 275 -16.72 1.85 -2.67
C SER A 275 -17.96 2.26 -3.46
N VAL A 276 -17.84 2.32 -4.80
CA VAL A 276 -18.98 2.68 -5.66
C VAL A 276 -20.05 1.58 -5.62
N LEU A 277 -19.66 0.31 -5.70
CA LEU A 277 -20.59 -0.81 -5.66
C LEU A 277 -21.41 -0.86 -4.37
N LEU A 278 -20.76 -0.68 -3.21
CA LEU A 278 -21.45 -0.70 -1.93
C LEU A 278 -22.38 0.51 -1.76
N ASN A 279 -22.01 1.68 -2.28
CA ASN A 279 -22.90 2.85 -2.29
C ASN A 279 -24.16 2.57 -3.11
N ASP A 280 -24.02 2.03 -4.33
CA ASP A 280 -25.17 1.70 -5.19
C ASP A 280 -26.10 0.70 -4.48
N LEU A 281 -25.54 -0.36 -3.89
CA LEU A 281 -26.32 -1.36 -3.13
C LEU A 281 -27.03 -0.76 -1.92
N TYR A 282 -26.37 0.14 -1.18
CA TYR A 282 -26.94 0.80 -0.01
C TYR A 282 -28.07 1.75 -0.39
N GLU A 283 -27.96 2.43 -1.53
CA GLU A 283 -28.99 3.32 -2.09
C GLU A 283 -30.13 2.55 -2.79
N GLY A 284 -30.04 1.22 -2.86
CA GLY A 284 -31.04 0.37 -3.52
C GLY A 284 -30.99 0.45 -5.06
N THR A 285 -29.87 0.90 -5.61
CA THR A 285 -29.61 0.96 -7.05
C THR A 285 -29.25 -0.43 -7.57
N GLU A 286 -29.83 -0.83 -8.71
CA GLU A 286 -29.53 -2.12 -9.34
C GLU A 286 -28.08 -2.16 -9.83
N VAL A 287 -27.34 -3.22 -9.47
CA VAL A 287 -25.95 -3.41 -9.85
C VAL A 287 -25.85 -4.51 -10.89
N GLU A 288 -25.27 -4.18 -12.04
CA GLU A 288 -25.08 -5.11 -13.14
C GLU A 288 -24.31 -6.39 -12.72
N PRO A 289 -24.67 -7.58 -13.23
CA PRO A 289 -24.04 -8.84 -12.85
C PRO A 289 -22.51 -8.85 -13.01
N ASP A 290 -22.01 -8.23 -14.09
CA ASP A 290 -20.58 -8.13 -14.36
C ASP A 290 -19.84 -7.33 -13.28
N ARG A 291 -20.48 -6.28 -12.72
CA ARG A 291 -19.91 -5.52 -11.59
C ARG A 291 -19.91 -6.35 -10.32
N MET A 292 -20.98 -7.11 -10.08
CA MET A 292 -21.09 -7.99 -8.92
C MET A 292 -20.03 -9.11 -8.94
N ALA A 293 -19.76 -9.67 -10.12
CA ALA A 293 -18.74 -10.69 -10.33
C ALA A 293 -17.30 -10.20 -10.08
N ARG A 294 -17.08 -8.89 -9.95
CA ARG A 294 -15.77 -8.30 -9.62
C ARG A 294 -15.51 -8.17 -8.12
N VAL A 295 -16.50 -8.45 -7.27
CA VAL A 295 -16.30 -8.53 -5.82
C VAL A 295 -15.44 -9.77 -5.51
N LEU A 296 -14.28 -9.56 -4.91
CA LEU A 296 -13.35 -10.62 -4.56
C LEU A 296 -13.57 -11.12 -3.14
N SER A 297 -13.81 -10.23 -2.18
CA SER A 297 -13.94 -10.60 -0.78
C SER A 297 -14.87 -9.65 -0.04
N LEU A 298 -15.64 -10.20 0.90
CA LEU A 298 -16.50 -9.46 1.80
C LEU A 298 -16.02 -9.68 3.23
N PHE A 299 -16.15 -8.65 4.06
CA PHE A 299 -15.75 -8.70 5.45
C PHE A 299 -16.80 -8.06 6.35
N ARG A 300 -16.81 -8.50 7.59
CA ARG A 300 -17.56 -7.91 8.69
C ARG A 300 -16.57 -7.36 9.70
N LEU A 301 -16.62 -6.05 9.92
CA LEU A 301 -15.85 -5.34 10.93
C LEU A 301 -16.75 -5.02 12.14
N GLU A 302 -16.25 -5.30 13.34
CA GLU A 302 -16.87 -4.93 14.61
C GLU A 302 -15.88 -4.17 15.47
N PHE A 303 -16.34 -3.09 16.12
CA PHE A 303 -15.55 -2.39 17.14
C PHE A 303 -15.60 -3.15 18.46
N GLU A 304 -14.46 -3.32 19.12
CA GLU A 304 -14.41 -3.88 20.48
C GLU A 304 -15.04 -2.91 21.50
N ASP A 305 -14.86 -1.60 21.30
CA ASP A 305 -15.45 -0.55 22.10
C ASP A 305 -16.47 0.26 21.25
N PRO A 306 -17.78 0.01 21.42
CA PRO A 306 -18.83 0.76 20.72
C PRO A 306 -18.85 2.26 21.02
N THR A 307 -18.22 2.72 22.11
CA THR A 307 -18.19 4.15 22.46
C THR A 307 -17.29 4.96 21.53
N LEU A 308 -16.38 4.30 20.81
CA LEU A 308 -15.59 4.90 19.74
C LEU A 308 -16.41 5.19 18.48
N MET A 309 -17.63 4.64 18.38
CA MET A 309 -18.50 4.80 17.21
C MET A 309 -19.49 5.97 17.36
N ARG A 310 -19.99 6.48 16.24
CA ARG A 310 -21.14 7.40 16.20
C ARG A 310 -22.32 6.80 16.94
N ALA A 311 -22.95 7.59 17.82
CA ALA A 311 -23.98 7.12 18.74
C ALA A 311 -25.16 6.39 18.05
N GLU A 312 -25.53 6.83 16.85
CA GLU A 312 -26.65 6.28 16.08
C GLU A 312 -26.40 4.85 15.56
N ILE A 313 -25.13 4.46 15.40
CA ILE A 313 -24.71 3.17 14.82
C ILE A 313 -23.76 2.39 15.73
N ALA A 314 -23.61 2.82 16.98
CA ALA A 314 -22.76 2.16 17.96
C ALA A 314 -23.17 0.69 18.17
N GLY A 315 -22.18 -0.21 18.09
CA GLY A 315 -22.36 -1.66 18.24
C GLY A 315 -22.94 -2.35 17.01
N ARG A 316 -23.17 -1.64 15.90
CA ARG A 316 -23.56 -2.23 14.62
C ARG A 316 -22.31 -2.65 13.82
N PRO A 317 -22.39 -3.71 13.02
CA PRO A 317 -21.27 -4.11 12.17
C PRO A 317 -21.06 -3.10 11.03
N VAL A 318 -19.82 -2.97 10.59
CA VAL A 318 -19.44 -2.28 9.36
C VAL A 318 -19.08 -3.33 8.32
N TYR A 319 -19.72 -3.30 7.15
CA TYR A 319 -19.40 -4.23 6.08
C TYR A 319 -18.32 -3.68 5.16
N LEU A 320 -17.33 -4.52 4.83
CA LEU A 320 -16.25 -4.16 3.92
C LEU A 320 -16.33 -5.03 2.67
N ALA A 321 -15.88 -4.49 1.54
CA ALA A 321 -15.68 -5.26 0.33
C ALA A 321 -14.35 -4.90 -0.32
N LEU A 322 -13.72 -5.89 -0.95
CA LEU A 322 -12.57 -5.73 -1.85
C LEU A 322 -12.99 -6.26 -3.23
N SER A 323 -12.73 -5.46 -4.26
CA SER A 323 -13.08 -5.74 -5.65
C SER A 323 -11.87 -5.56 -6.56
N MET A 324 -11.99 -6.07 -7.78
CA MET A 324 -11.08 -5.77 -8.88
C MET A 324 -11.73 -4.83 -9.92
N SER A 325 -10.89 -4.12 -10.66
CA SER A 325 -11.30 -3.34 -11.83
C SER A 325 -11.67 -4.26 -13.01
N ALA A 326 -12.17 -3.68 -14.10
CA ALA A 326 -12.43 -4.40 -15.36
C ALA A 326 -11.16 -5.09 -15.93
N ASP A 327 -9.99 -4.48 -15.70
CA ASP A 327 -8.68 -4.99 -16.13
C ASP A 327 -8.07 -5.98 -15.12
N LYS A 328 -8.88 -6.50 -14.20
CA LYS A 328 -8.49 -7.41 -13.11
C LYS A 328 -7.41 -6.83 -12.18
N LYS A 329 -7.36 -5.51 -12.01
CA LYS A 329 -6.44 -4.85 -11.09
C LYS A 329 -7.09 -4.64 -9.74
N VAL A 330 -6.32 -4.86 -8.68
CA VAL A 330 -6.74 -4.63 -7.30
C VAL A 330 -5.80 -3.60 -6.70
N GLN A 331 -6.36 -2.43 -6.37
CA GLN A 331 -5.65 -1.37 -5.66
C GLN A 331 -6.36 -1.14 -4.34
N LEU A 332 -5.85 -1.77 -3.27
CA LEU A 332 -6.38 -1.58 -1.92
C LEU A 332 -6.03 -0.16 -1.45
N LYS A 333 -7.02 0.54 -0.90
CA LYS A 333 -6.93 1.90 -0.39
C LYS A 333 -7.07 1.89 1.14
N PRO A 334 -5.99 1.64 1.90
CA PRO A 334 -6.08 1.48 3.35
C PRO A 334 -6.52 2.76 4.08
N GLN A 335 -6.33 3.93 3.47
CA GLN A 335 -6.87 5.19 3.95
C GLN A 335 -8.40 5.17 4.09
N ASN A 336 -9.13 4.35 3.33
CA ASN A 336 -10.59 4.26 3.44
C ASN A 336 -11.03 3.79 4.83
N LEU A 337 -10.22 2.98 5.51
CA LEU A 337 -10.44 2.57 6.90
C LEU A 337 -10.11 3.67 7.91
N LEU A 338 -9.42 4.73 7.51
CA LEU A 338 -9.06 5.84 8.38
C LEU A 338 -10.10 6.96 8.31
N VAL A 339 -10.66 7.21 7.11
CA VAL A 339 -11.57 8.35 6.86
C VAL A 339 -13.04 7.96 6.81
N ASN A 340 -13.39 6.71 6.50
CA ASN A 340 -14.80 6.29 6.31
C ASN A 340 -15.33 5.40 7.43
N LEU A 341 -14.55 5.11 8.47
CA LEU A 341 -15.08 4.40 9.63
C LEU A 341 -16.02 5.31 10.45
N PRO A 342 -17.07 4.75 11.08
CA PRO A 342 -18.08 5.53 11.77
C PRO A 342 -17.63 5.98 13.17
N LEU A 343 -16.54 6.73 13.27
CA LEU A 343 -15.98 7.18 14.54
C LEU A 343 -16.82 8.29 15.19
N ALA A 344 -16.85 8.32 16.53
CA ALA A 344 -17.59 9.28 17.35
C ALA A 344 -17.04 10.72 17.25
N ARG A 345 -15.76 10.85 16.89
CA ARG A 345 -15.07 12.13 16.66
C ARG A 345 -14.55 12.13 15.24
N GLU A 346 -14.67 13.28 14.57
CA GLU A 346 -13.93 13.51 13.33
C GLU A 346 -12.45 13.61 13.69
N THR A 347 -11.63 12.74 13.08
CA THR A 347 -10.18 12.65 13.28
C THR A 347 -9.44 13.75 12.55
#